data_AF-A0A9E3LLK6-F1
#
_entry.id   AF-A0A9E3LLK6-F1
#
_cell.length_a   1.000
_cell.length_b   1.000
_cell.length_c   1.000
_cell.angle_alpha   90.00
_cell.angle_beta   90.00
_cell.angle_gamma   90.00
#
_symmetry.space_group_name_H-M   'P 1'
#
loop_
_entity.id
_entity.type
_entity.pdbx_description
1 polymer ?
#
loop_
_entity_poly.entity_id
_entity_poly.type
_entity_poly.pdbx_seq_one_letter_code
_entity_poly.pdbx_strand_id
1 'polypeptide(L)'
;PAPGGDLHSMTPTVDGRETHLAYLTGGYYIADTSGVVDGAEDPTPSLITPPGGNADWEGPGAHSALRIPGRDVALVADEVYGEALKALGHGCPWGWVRFVDVSDPTALEVIGEYKLEQNEQRFCATDVPRPVSSYSAHNPTVTDELVFISWHAGGLRVASFEDPTAPTETGAFVPEPLPWVLQEDPALTAGQDKVAFWSFPIIQDGLVYVVDVRNGLYVLRYTGEGADEVDRIRFLEGNSNVGDAVRFPRAGADRATRPEAGRR
;
A
#
# COMPACT_ATOMS: atom_id res chain seq x y z
N PRO A 1 -9.93 19.76 -16.04
CA PRO A 1 -8.71 20.24 -15.37
C PRO A 1 -7.76 19.05 -15.25
N ALA A 2 -6.45 19.24 -15.36
CA ALA A 2 -5.51 18.17 -15.06
C ALA A 2 -5.60 17.79 -13.57
N PRO A 3 -5.27 16.54 -13.19
CA PRO A 3 -5.09 16.16 -11.79
C PRO A 3 -4.19 17.16 -11.05
N GLY A 4 -4.46 17.37 -9.77
CA GLY A 4 -3.54 18.11 -8.91
C GLY A 4 -2.28 17.30 -8.62
N GLY A 5 -1.14 17.96 -8.38
CA GLY A 5 0.11 17.30 -8.00
C GLY A 5 0.81 16.53 -9.12
N ASP A 6 1.96 15.95 -8.80
CA ASP A 6 2.75 15.13 -9.71
C ASP A 6 2.31 13.66 -9.61
N LEU A 7 2.20 12.99 -10.75
CA LEU A 7 1.96 11.54 -10.79
C LEU A 7 3.19 10.82 -10.22
N HIS A 8 3.01 10.11 -9.11
CA HIS A 8 4.09 9.38 -8.45
C HIS A 8 4.20 7.95 -8.96
N SER A 9 3.07 7.23 -8.98
CA SER A 9 3.03 5.84 -9.45
C SER A 9 1.70 5.51 -10.13
N MET A 10 1.73 4.41 -10.88
CA MET A 10 0.60 3.87 -11.59
C MET A 10 0.60 2.34 -11.50
N THR A 11 -0.56 1.76 -11.22
CA THR A 11 -0.74 0.31 -11.14
C THR A 11 -1.89 -0.10 -12.05
N PRO A 12 -1.65 -0.80 -13.16
CA PRO A 12 -2.73 -1.31 -14.00
C PRO A 12 -3.50 -2.43 -13.28
N THR A 13 -4.79 -2.59 -13.59
CA THR A 13 -5.53 -3.80 -13.27
C THR A 13 -4.92 -5.00 -14.00
N VAL A 14 -5.25 -6.22 -13.57
CA VAL A 14 -4.75 -7.46 -14.19
C VAL A 14 -4.99 -7.48 -15.71
N ASP A 15 -6.18 -7.05 -16.16
CA ASP A 15 -6.53 -7.00 -17.57
C ASP A 15 -5.96 -5.79 -18.31
N GLY A 16 -5.28 -4.89 -17.60
CA GLY A 16 -4.64 -3.68 -18.10
C GLY A 16 -5.61 -2.60 -18.57
N ARG A 17 -6.93 -2.79 -18.41
CA ARG A 17 -7.95 -1.88 -18.95
C ARG A 17 -8.19 -0.66 -18.08
N GLU A 18 -7.95 -0.77 -16.79
CA GLU A 18 -7.97 0.34 -15.84
C GLU A 18 -6.58 0.52 -15.24
N THR A 19 -6.20 1.75 -14.92
CA THR A 19 -4.96 2.04 -14.22
C THR A 19 -5.22 2.95 -13.03
N HIS A 20 -4.72 2.53 -11.88
CA HIS A 20 -4.84 3.18 -10.58
C HIS A 20 -3.67 4.14 -10.41
N LEU A 21 -3.94 5.42 -10.19
CA LEU A 21 -2.95 6.49 -10.22
C LEU A 21 -2.82 7.13 -8.84
N ALA A 22 -1.59 7.17 -8.32
CA ALA A 22 -1.25 7.92 -7.12
C ALA A 22 -0.60 9.24 -7.54
N TYR A 23 -1.34 10.33 -7.42
CA TYR A 23 -0.84 11.69 -7.60
C TYR A 23 -0.54 12.25 -6.24
N LEU A 24 0.72 12.63 -5.95
CA LEU A 24 1.19 13.10 -4.64
C LEU A 24 0.14 13.93 -3.88
N THR A 25 0.11 15.24 -4.11
CA THR A 25 -0.87 16.13 -3.48
C THR A 25 -2.25 16.10 -4.16
N GLY A 26 -2.41 15.32 -5.24
CA GLY A 26 -3.68 15.16 -5.95
C GLY A 26 -4.54 14.02 -5.44
N GLY A 27 -4.00 13.14 -4.60
CA GLY A 27 -4.66 11.94 -4.15
C GLY A 27 -4.74 10.88 -5.23
N TYR A 28 -5.90 10.23 -5.33
CA TYR A 28 -6.08 9.00 -6.07
C TYR A 28 -7.09 9.14 -7.20
N TYR A 29 -6.70 8.65 -8.39
CA TYR A 29 -7.49 8.68 -9.62
C TYR A 29 -7.48 7.32 -10.32
N ILE A 30 -8.47 7.09 -11.20
CA ILE A 30 -8.52 5.94 -12.10
C ILE A 30 -8.51 6.44 -13.54
N ALA A 31 -7.70 5.79 -14.38
CA ALA A 31 -7.64 6.01 -15.82
C ALA A 31 -8.07 4.77 -16.61
N ASP A 32 -8.71 5.00 -17.75
CA ASP A 32 -8.96 4.01 -18.78
C ASP A 32 -7.70 3.86 -19.63
N THR A 33 -7.15 2.65 -19.63
CA THR A 33 -5.99 2.23 -20.42
C THR A 33 -6.34 1.14 -21.44
N SER A 34 -7.62 0.92 -21.71
CA SER A 34 -8.11 -0.08 -22.66
C SER A 34 -7.53 0.07 -24.08
N GLY A 35 -7.31 1.30 -24.55
CA GLY A 35 -6.71 1.54 -25.86
C GLY A 35 -5.32 0.92 -26.01
N VAL A 36 -4.53 0.87 -24.92
CA VAL A 36 -3.21 0.22 -24.90
C VAL A 36 -3.36 -1.29 -25.05
N VAL A 37 -4.30 -1.89 -24.31
CA VAL A 37 -4.59 -3.33 -24.34
C VAL A 37 -5.14 -3.76 -25.71
N ASP A 38 -5.99 -2.93 -26.31
CA ASP A 38 -6.65 -3.20 -27.57
C ASP A 38 -5.74 -2.91 -28.79
N GLY A 39 -4.55 -2.34 -28.57
CA GLY A 39 -3.59 -2.02 -29.63
C GLY A 39 -4.08 -0.90 -30.57
N ALA A 40 -4.79 0.09 -30.03
CA ALA A 40 -5.24 1.24 -30.80
C ALA A 40 -4.07 2.02 -31.41
N GLU A 41 -4.30 2.68 -32.55
CA GLU A 41 -3.26 3.43 -33.28
C GLU A 41 -2.71 4.62 -32.48
N ASP A 42 -3.55 5.24 -31.65
CA ASP A 42 -3.19 6.32 -30.70
C ASP A 42 -3.82 6.03 -29.32
N PRO A 43 -3.19 5.15 -28.52
CA PRO A 43 -3.76 4.66 -27.27
C PRO A 43 -3.50 5.65 -26.12
N THR A 44 -4.08 6.85 -26.22
CA THR A 44 -3.97 7.88 -25.18
C THR A 44 -4.85 7.52 -23.98
N PRO A 45 -4.29 7.28 -22.77
CA PRO A 45 -5.08 7.03 -21.57
C PRO A 45 -5.97 8.23 -21.23
N SER A 46 -7.15 7.97 -20.70
CA SER A 46 -8.09 9.01 -20.27
C SER A 46 -8.53 8.80 -18.84
N LEU A 47 -8.73 9.86 -18.07
CA LEU A 47 -9.22 9.72 -16.70
C LEU A 47 -10.68 9.27 -16.71
N ILE A 48 -10.97 8.18 -16.00
CA ILE A 48 -12.34 7.78 -15.65
C ILE A 48 -12.84 8.70 -14.54
N THR A 49 -11.98 8.95 -13.56
CA THR A 49 -12.26 9.88 -12.45
C THR A 49 -12.30 11.32 -12.97
N PRO A 50 -13.44 12.02 -12.91
CA PRO A 50 -13.53 13.40 -13.35
C PRO A 50 -12.79 14.33 -12.37
N PRO A 51 -12.42 15.54 -12.80
CA PRO A 51 -11.87 16.55 -11.89
C PRO A 51 -12.81 16.81 -10.70
N GLY A 52 -12.31 16.66 -9.46
CA GLY A 52 -13.09 16.79 -8.24
C GLY A 52 -13.83 15.52 -7.80
N GLY A 53 -13.75 14.43 -8.56
CA GLY A 53 -14.23 13.10 -8.18
C GLY A 53 -13.15 12.21 -7.56
N ASN A 54 -11.93 12.71 -7.40
CA ASN A 54 -10.82 12.00 -6.78
C ASN A 54 -10.97 11.91 -5.26
N ALA A 55 -10.40 10.86 -4.69
CA ALA A 55 -10.18 10.79 -3.26
C ALA A 55 -8.87 11.53 -2.95
N ASP A 56 -8.93 12.61 -2.17
CA ASP A 56 -7.77 13.37 -1.72
C ASP A 56 -7.78 13.63 -0.22
N TRP A 57 -6.63 14.09 0.28
CA TRP A 57 -6.38 14.41 1.68
C TRP A 57 -5.19 15.37 1.80
N GLU A 58 -5.07 16.01 2.96
CA GLU A 58 -3.92 16.88 3.24
C GLU A 58 -2.62 16.07 3.40
N GLY A 59 -1.51 16.63 2.93
CA GLY A 59 -0.16 16.08 3.10
C GLY A 59 0.60 15.89 1.79
N PRO A 60 1.81 15.31 1.84
CA PRO A 60 2.60 14.96 0.65
C PRO A 60 1.86 13.98 -0.27
N GLY A 61 0.95 13.21 0.33
CA GLY A 61 -0.13 12.46 -0.28
C GLY A 61 0.29 11.15 -0.93
N ALA A 62 -0.46 10.75 -1.96
CA ALA A 62 -0.48 9.38 -2.45
C ALA A 62 0.84 8.99 -3.14
N HIS A 63 1.45 7.89 -2.68
CA HIS A 63 2.70 7.35 -3.21
C HIS A 63 2.46 6.12 -4.10
N SER A 64 1.67 5.15 -3.62
CA SER A 64 1.31 3.93 -4.35
C SER A 64 -0.18 3.64 -4.22
N ALA A 65 -0.84 3.27 -5.31
CA ALA A 65 -2.26 2.94 -5.33
C ALA A 65 -2.49 1.65 -6.12
N LEU A 66 -3.35 0.76 -5.61
CA LEU A 66 -3.72 -0.46 -6.31
C LEU A 66 -5.15 -0.90 -5.98
N ARG A 67 -5.83 -1.52 -6.94
CA ARG A 67 -7.15 -2.13 -6.70
C ARG A 67 -7.01 -3.43 -5.94
N ILE A 68 -7.89 -3.65 -4.96
CA ILE A 68 -8.02 -4.95 -4.32
C ILE A 68 -8.76 -5.88 -5.28
N PRO A 69 -8.14 -6.99 -5.74
CA PRO A 69 -8.76 -7.90 -6.67
C PRO A 69 -10.12 -8.41 -6.17
N GLY A 70 -11.13 -8.40 -7.04
CA GLY A 70 -12.46 -8.93 -6.72
C GLY A 70 -13.30 -8.06 -5.78
N ARG A 71 -12.82 -6.85 -5.40
CA ARG A 71 -13.55 -5.88 -4.59
C ARG A 71 -13.60 -4.52 -5.27
N ASP A 72 -14.62 -3.74 -4.94
CA ASP A 72 -14.73 -2.34 -5.34
C ASP A 72 -14.05 -1.43 -4.30
N VAL A 73 -12.82 -1.83 -3.93
CA VAL A 73 -11.98 -1.10 -2.99
C VAL A 73 -10.57 -1.00 -3.57
N ALA A 74 -9.96 0.18 -3.45
CA ALA A 74 -8.55 0.38 -3.70
C ALA A 74 -7.81 0.66 -2.38
N LEU A 75 -6.52 0.38 -2.38
CA LEU A 75 -5.62 0.67 -1.28
C LEU A 75 -4.58 1.68 -1.76
N VAL A 76 -4.42 2.77 -1.00
CA VAL A 76 -3.47 3.85 -1.30
C VAL A 76 -2.53 4.03 -0.11
N ALA A 77 -1.23 3.98 -0.35
CA ALA A 77 -0.21 4.26 0.66
C ALA A 77 0.40 5.64 0.42
N ASP A 78 0.64 6.36 1.50
CA ASP A 78 1.35 7.64 1.52
C ASP A 78 2.80 7.45 1.91
N GLU A 79 3.71 8.03 1.14
CA GLU A 79 5.14 8.10 1.50
C GLU A 79 5.50 9.51 1.96
N VAL A 80 5.81 9.62 3.25
CA VAL A 80 6.23 10.85 3.89
C VAL A 80 7.58 10.61 4.55
N TYR A 81 8.61 11.24 4.00
CA TYR A 81 9.93 11.31 4.61
C TYR A 81 9.96 12.26 5.81
N GLY A 82 11.06 12.22 6.56
CA GLY A 82 11.37 13.24 7.55
C GLY A 82 11.59 14.63 6.94
N GLU A 83 11.72 15.62 7.82
CA GLU A 83 11.87 17.03 7.41
C GLU A 83 13.21 17.36 6.71
N ALA A 84 14.15 16.41 6.58
CA ALA A 84 15.44 16.67 5.92
C ALA A 84 15.30 16.91 4.40
N LEU A 85 14.32 16.28 3.74
CA LEU A 85 14.11 16.41 2.29
C LEU A 85 13.21 17.61 1.89
N LYS A 86 12.71 18.36 2.88
CA LYS A 86 12.20 19.75 2.83
C LYS A 86 11.71 20.28 1.47
N ALA A 87 10.55 19.81 1.03
CA ALA A 87 9.50 20.71 0.58
C ALA A 87 8.43 20.80 1.68
N LEU A 88 7.67 21.90 1.72
CA LEU A 88 6.72 22.23 2.81
C LEU A 88 5.63 21.15 2.94
N GLY A 89 5.44 20.60 4.15
CA GLY A 89 4.37 19.62 4.44
C GLY A 89 4.83 18.17 4.67
N HIS A 90 6.13 17.88 4.62
CA HIS A 90 6.68 16.55 4.91
C HIS A 90 7.15 16.44 6.37
N GLY A 91 6.93 15.28 7.00
CA GLY A 91 7.34 14.98 8.38
C GLY A 91 6.24 14.28 9.18
N CYS A 92 6.25 14.43 10.50
CA CYS A 92 5.23 13.87 11.37
C CYS A 92 3.91 14.68 11.30
N PRO A 93 2.73 14.05 11.16
CA PRO A 93 2.52 12.60 11.09
C PRO A 93 2.98 12.03 9.74
N TRP A 94 3.78 10.95 9.80
CA TRP A 94 4.24 10.26 8.59
C TRP A 94 3.08 9.54 7.91
N GLY A 95 3.26 9.14 6.65
CA GLY A 95 2.22 8.55 5.81
C GLY A 95 1.78 7.16 6.23
N TRP A 96 0.53 6.84 5.92
CA TRP A 96 -0.13 5.59 6.27
C TRP A 96 -0.94 5.05 5.08
N VAL A 97 -1.74 4.01 5.31
CA VAL A 97 -2.55 3.38 4.28
C VAL A 97 -4.02 3.77 4.40
N ARG A 98 -4.65 4.08 3.27
CA ARG A 98 -6.09 4.34 3.14
C ARG A 98 -6.75 3.31 2.25
N PHE A 99 -7.99 2.99 2.59
CA PHE A 99 -8.90 2.22 1.76
C PHE A 99 -9.90 3.18 1.12
N VAL A 100 -10.08 3.04 -0.19
CA VAL A 100 -10.91 3.92 -1.01
C VAL A 100 -12.00 3.08 -1.67
N ASP A 101 -13.26 3.47 -1.51
CA ASP A 101 -14.38 2.90 -2.29
C ASP A 101 -14.24 3.35 -3.76
N VAL A 102 -14.27 2.37 -4.66
CA VAL A 102 -14.17 2.60 -6.11
C VAL A 102 -15.38 2.06 -6.87
N SER A 103 -16.49 1.77 -6.17
CA SER A 103 -17.73 1.27 -6.78
C SER A 103 -18.36 2.27 -7.74
N ASP A 104 -18.22 3.58 -7.45
CA ASP A 104 -18.44 4.66 -8.40
C ASP A 104 -17.11 5.34 -8.74
N PRO A 105 -16.49 5.03 -9.89
CA PRO A 105 -15.18 5.59 -10.25
C PRO A 105 -15.22 7.09 -10.54
N THR A 106 -16.42 7.70 -10.53
CA THR A 106 -16.61 9.14 -10.70
C THR A 106 -16.69 9.92 -9.39
N ALA A 107 -16.81 9.22 -8.24
CA ALA A 107 -16.92 9.80 -6.91
C ALA A 107 -16.22 8.90 -5.88
N LEU A 108 -14.89 8.98 -5.84
CA LEU A 108 -14.05 8.15 -4.98
C LEU A 108 -14.07 8.67 -3.54
N GLU A 109 -14.18 7.75 -2.56
CA GLU A 109 -14.27 8.11 -1.13
C GLU A 109 -13.32 7.28 -0.28
N VAL A 110 -12.59 7.92 0.64
CA VAL A 110 -11.82 7.22 1.67
C VAL A 110 -12.79 6.64 2.71
N ILE A 111 -12.79 5.32 2.87
CA ILE A 111 -13.72 4.60 3.75
C ILE A 111 -13.04 4.02 4.99
N GLY A 112 -11.72 3.93 5.02
CA GLY A 112 -10.97 3.38 6.14
C GLY A 112 -9.49 3.70 6.09
N GLU A 113 -8.83 3.58 7.23
CA GLU A 113 -7.41 3.90 7.39
C GLU A 113 -6.73 2.86 8.29
N TYR A 114 -5.50 2.48 7.94
CA TYR A 114 -4.63 1.67 8.79
C TYR A 114 -3.38 2.48 9.15
N LYS A 115 -3.19 2.71 10.44
CA LYS A 115 -2.15 3.59 11.02
C LYS A 115 -1.34 2.85 12.07
N LEU A 116 -0.04 3.18 12.16
CA LEU A 116 0.75 2.93 13.36
C LEU A 116 0.64 4.13 14.32
N GLU A 117 1.10 3.95 15.56
CA GLU A 117 1.10 5.03 16.54
C GLU A 117 1.86 6.27 16.04
N GLN A 118 2.95 6.07 15.29
CA GLN A 118 3.79 7.12 14.72
C GLN A 118 3.07 7.98 13.65
N ASN A 119 1.96 7.49 13.11
CA ASN A 119 1.15 8.21 12.13
C ASN A 119 0.04 9.04 12.78
N GLU A 120 -0.11 8.94 14.11
CA GLU A 120 -1.07 9.74 14.84
C GLU A 120 -0.51 11.12 15.15
N GLN A 121 -1.34 12.15 15.00
CA GLN A 121 -0.96 13.54 15.31
C GLN A 121 -0.45 13.70 16.75
N ARG A 122 -0.97 12.90 17.69
CA ARG A 122 -0.53 12.88 19.10
C ARG A 122 0.93 12.44 19.26
N PHE A 123 1.43 11.57 18.39
CA PHE A 123 2.81 11.11 18.45
C PHE A 123 3.79 12.22 18.07
N CYS A 124 3.38 13.16 17.23
CA CYS A 124 4.22 14.28 16.81
C CYS A 124 4.55 15.28 17.94
N ALA A 125 3.88 15.16 19.09
CA ALA A 125 4.21 15.91 20.30
C ALA A 125 5.34 15.26 21.14
N THR A 126 5.81 14.07 20.75
CA THR A 126 6.95 13.39 21.38
C THR A 126 8.29 13.99 20.92
N ASP A 127 9.39 13.54 21.53
CA ASP A 127 10.75 14.00 21.26
C ASP A 127 11.43 13.32 20.06
N VAL A 128 10.67 12.61 19.22
CA VAL A 128 11.19 11.90 18.04
C VAL A 128 11.96 12.85 17.08
N PRO A 129 13.22 12.53 16.70
CA PRO A 129 13.98 13.24 15.66
C PRO A 129 13.28 13.38 14.30
N ARG A 130 12.49 14.44 14.12
CA ARG A 130 11.69 14.68 12.89
C ARG A 130 12.46 14.79 11.57
N PRO A 131 13.66 15.40 11.49
CA PRO A 131 14.35 15.55 10.20
C PRO A 131 14.82 14.22 9.60
N VAL A 132 15.17 13.25 10.44
CA VAL A 132 15.91 12.04 10.05
C VAL A 132 15.20 10.75 10.49
N SER A 133 13.92 10.84 10.85
CA SER A 133 13.07 9.69 11.14
C SER A 133 11.99 9.57 10.08
N SER A 134 11.59 8.35 9.76
CA SER A 134 10.51 8.08 8.82
C SER A 134 9.76 6.80 9.16
N TYR A 135 8.49 6.97 9.52
CA TYR A 135 7.55 5.88 9.80
C TYR A 135 6.43 5.92 8.76
N SER A 136 6.79 5.85 7.48
CA SER A 136 5.81 5.88 6.41
C SER A 136 5.50 4.48 5.89
N ALA A 137 4.22 4.23 5.59
CA ALA A 137 3.87 3.20 4.64
C ALA A 137 4.54 3.53 3.29
N HIS A 138 4.90 2.51 2.53
CA HIS A 138 5.57 2.72 1.25
C HIS A 138 4.90 1.91 0.13
N ASN A 139 5.10 0.59 0.13
CA ASN A 139 4.59 -0.29 -0.91
C ASN A 139 3.78 -1.45 -0.32
N PRO A 140 2.50 -1.60 -0.70
CA PRO A 140 1.65 -2.70 -0.29
C PRO A 140 1.63 -3.87 -1.30
N THR A 141 1.32 -5.07 -0.82
CA THR A 141 0.93 -6.23 -1.63
C THR A 141 -0.30 -6.87 -0.99
N VAL A 142 -1.40 -6.86 -1.74
CA VAL A 142 -2.72 -7.29 -1.27
C VAL A 142 -3.00 -8.72 -1.72
N THR A 143 -3.57 -9.48 -0.80
CA THR A 143 -4.15 -10.80 -1.04
C THR A 143 -5.68 -10.67 -1.12
N ASP A 144 -6.46 -11.71 -0.83
CA ASP A 144 -7.93 -11.67 -0.74
C ASP A 144 -8.41 -10.93 0.52
N GLU A 145 -7.77 -11.17 1.66
CA GLU A 145 -8.17 -10.58 2.96
C GLU A 145 -7.03 -9.89 3.72
N LEU A 146 -5.77 -10.06 3.31
CA LEU A 146 -4.59 -9.48 3.98
C LEU A 146 -3.81 -8.52 3.08
N VAL A 147 -3.24 -7.48 3.67
CA VAL A 147 -2.24 -6.60 3.03
C VAL A 147 -0.90 -6.72 3.75
N PHE A 148 0.17 -6.91 2.98
CA PHE A 148 1.56 -6.83 3.42
C PHE A 148 2.14 -5.49 3.00
N ILE A 149 2.71 -4.73 3.95
CA ILE A 149 3.12 -3.34 3.71
C ILE A 149 4.54 -3.14 4.23
N SER A 150 5.45 -2.69 3.36
CA SER A 150 6.73 -2.16 3.81
C SER A 150 6.53 -0.79 4.46
N TRP A 151 7.03 -0.62 5.68
CA TRP A 151 6.77 0.57 6.50
C TRP A 151 8.07 1.14 7.07
N HIS A 152 9.01 1.62 6.26
CA HIS A 152 10.27 2.27 6.68
C HIS A 152 10.81 1.77 8.05
N ALA A 153 10.90 2.64 9.06
CA ALA A 153 11.34 2.29 10.42
C ALA A 153 10.33 1.43 11.20
N GLY A 154 9.07 1.44 10.79
CA GLY A 154 8.01 0.56 11.26
C GLY A 154 8.13 -0.90 10.81
N GLY A 155 9.05 -1.25 9.90
CA GLY A 155 9.29 -2.64 9.47
C GLY A 155 8.27 -3.18 8.46
N LEU A 156 8.11 -4.49 8.39
CA LEU A 156 7.03 -5.13 7.62
C LEU A 156 5.77 -5.20 8.49
N ARG A 157 4.64 -4.74 7.94
CA ARG A 157 3.32 -4.80 8.58
C ARG A 157 2.36 -5.68 7.80
N VAL A 158 1.49 -6.38 8.51
CA VAL A 158 0.42 -7.20 7.93
C VAL A 158 -0.88 -6.82 8.61
N ALA A 159 -1.89 -6.47 7.82
CA ALA A 159 -3.23 -6.16 8.32
C ALA A 159 -4.29 -6.95 7.56
N SER A 160 -5.32 -7.39 8.28
CA SER A 160 -6.57 -7.83 7.68
C SER A 160 -7.38 -6.62 7.25
N PHE A 161 -7.98 -6.71 6.07
CA PHE A 161 -8.95 -5.75 5.55
C PHE A 161 -10.28 -6.43 5.22
N GLU A 162 -10.62 -7.54 5.90
CA GLU A 162 -11.92 -8.20 5.69
C GLU A 162 -13.06 -7.16 5.74
N ASP A 163 -13.02 -6.27 6.74
CA ASP A 163 -13.73 -5.00 6.75
C ASP A 163 -12.76 -3.85 6.38
N PRO A 164 -12.84 -3.28 5.17
CA PRO A 164 -11.95 -2.21 4.73
C PRO A 164 -12.19 -0.88 5.46
N THR A 165 -13.31 -0.73 6.18
CA THR A 165 -13.60 0.45 7.00
C THR A 165 -12.91 0.40 8.36
N ALA A 166 -12.46 -0.78 8.78
CA ALA A 166 -11.82 -1.02 10.08
C ALA A 166 -10.69 -2.07 9.98
N PRO A 167 -9.63 -1.81 9.19
CA PRO A 167 -8.51 -2.73 9.03
C PRO A 167 -7.79 -2.99 10.38
N THR A 168 -7.33 -4.22 10.60
CA THR A 168 -6.73 -4.66 11.87
C THR A 168 -5.36 -5.30 11.65
N GLU A 169 -4.33 -4.91 12.41
CA GLU A 169 -3.00 -5.53 12.34
C GLU A 169 -3.05 -7.00 12.80
N THR A 170 -2.52 -7.89 11.97
CA THR A 170 -2.46 -9.34 12.23
C THR A 170 -1.03 -9.88 12.27
N GLY A 171 -0.03 -9.04 11.99
CA GLY A 171 1.38 -9.38 12.14
C GLY A 171 2.31 -8.21 11.88
N ALA A 172 3.50 -8.26 12.49
CA ALA A 172 4.55 -7.28 12.26
C ALA A 172 5.93 -7.95 12.36
N PHE A 173 6.90 -7.43 11.62
CA PHE A 173 8.30 -7.81 11.72
C PHE A 173 9.20 -6.57 11.66
N VAL A 174 9.92 -6.33 12.76
CA VAL A 174 10.94 -5.29 12.87
C VAL A 174 12.23 -5.98 13.33
N PRO A 175 13.25 -6.11 12.46
CA PRO A 175 14.48 -6.80 12.81
C PRO A 175 15.36 -5.96 13.73
N GLU A 176 16.31 -6.62 14.40
CA GLU A 176 17.42 -5.90 15.03
C GLU A 176 18.32 -5.29 13.94
N PRO A 177 18.70 -4.01 14.05
CA PRO A 177 19.64 -3.38 13.11
C PRO A 177 20.97 -4.13 13.02
N LEU A 178 21.55 -4.19 11.82
CA LEU A 178 22.96 -4.58 11.71
C LEU A 178 23.82 -3.63 12.54
N PRO A 179 24.84 -4.14 13.27
CA PRO A 179 25.66 -3.33 14.17
C PRO A 179 26.44 -2.24 13.42
N TRP A 180 26.73 -2.47 12.14
CA TRP A 180 27.41 -1.51 11.27
C TRP A 180 27.06 -1.75 9.79
N VAL A 181 26.99 -0.66 9.02
CA VAL A 181 26.88 -0.65 7.56
C VAL A 181 27.86 0.38 6.99
N LEU A 182 28.30 0.17 5.75
CA LEU A 182 29.26 1.09 5.09
C LEU A 182 28.63 2.44 4.76
N GLN A 183 27.35 2.44 4.38
CA GLN A 183 26.61 3.62 3.95
C GLN A 183 25.24 3.61 4.62
N GLU A 184 24.85 4.77 5.16
CA GLU A 184 23.48 5.01 5.62
C GLU A 184 22.70 5.78 4.54
N ASP A 185 21.39 5.55 4.47
CA ASP A 185 20.51 6.39 3.68
C ASP A 185 20.36 7.75 4.40
N PRO A 186 20.61 8.88 3.71
CA PRO A 186 20.61 10.20 4.35
C PRO A 186 19.24 10.61 4.92
N ALA A 187 18.14 10.05 4.41
CA ALA A 187 16.79 10.41 4.80
C ALA A 187 16.12 9.39 5.72
N LEU A 188 16.44 8.10 5.55
CA LEU A 188 15.79 7.01 6.27
C LEU A 188 16.60 6.47 7.43
N THR A 189 17.94 6.40 7.32
CA THR A 189 18.76 5.68 8.29
C THR A 189 19.97 6.43 8.83
N ALA A 190 20.21 7.67 8.41
CA ALA A 190 21.25 8.51 8.99
C ALA A 190 20.99 8.89 10.46
N GLY A 191 19.72 8.90 10.86
CA GLY A 191 19.27 9.21 12.22
C GLY A 191 19.34 8.03 13.19
N GLN A 192 18.40 8.04 14.12
CA GLN A 192 18.22 6.97 15.13
C GLN A 192 17.55 5.72 14.56
N ASP A 193 16.74 5.87 13.50
CA ASP A 193 16.05 4.77 12.86
C ASP A 193 17.09 3.96 12.07
N LYS A 194 17.21 2.67 12.39
CA LYS A 194 18.26 1.79 11.82
C LYS A 194 17.70 0.54 11.15
N VAL A 195 16.45 0.64 10.71
CA VAL A 195 15.77 -0.29 9.81
C VAL A 195 14.94 0.56 8.84
N ALA A 196 14.88 0.17 7.58
CA ALA A 196 14.15 0.92 6.55
C ALA A 196 13.59 -0.03 5.50
N PHE A 197 12.40 -0.58 5.77
CA PHE A 197 11.70 -1.46 4.84
C PHE A 197 11.11 -0.65 3.68
N TRP A 198 11.51 -0.97 2.45
CA TRP A 198 11.22 -0.13 1.28
C TRP A 198 10.56 -0.92 0.13
N SER A 199 11.06 -2.12 -0.20
CA SER A 199 10.56 -2.86 -1.38
C SER A 199 9.08 -3.21 -1.27
N PHE A 200 8.41 -3.41 -2.41
CA PHE A 200 7.18 -4.22 -2.41
C PHE A 200 7.45 -5.58 -1.75
N PRO A 201 6.62 -6.01 -0.79
CA PRO A 201 6.64 -7.40 -0.34
C PRO A 201 6.26 -8.31 -1.51
N ILE A 202 6.96 -9.43 -1.68
CA ILE A 202 6.61 -10.44 -2.70
C ILE A 202 6.29 -11.74 -1.98
N ILE A 203 5.20 -12.40 -2.37
CA ILE A 203 4.86 -13.72 -1.83
C ILE A 203 5.19 -14.76 -2.89
N GLN A 204 6.07 -15.70 -2.57
CA GLN A 204 6.42 -16.82 -3.44
C GLN A 204 6.39 -18.13 -2.65
N ASP A 205 5.56 -19.07 -3.11
CA ASP A 205 5.31 -20.36 -2.44
C ASP A 205 5.07 -20.22 -0.92
N GLY A 206 4.22 -19.26 -0.54
CA GLY A 206 3.88 -18.95 0.85
C GLY A 206 4.96 -18.23 1.68
N LEU A 207 6.09 -17.88 1.08
CA LEU A 207 7.15 -17.11 1.74
C LEU A 207 7.08 -15.64 1.33
N VAL A 208 7.23 -14.74 2.29
CA VAL A 208 7.23 -13.29 2.10
C VAL A 208 8.68 -12.81 1.96
N TYR A 209 9.00 -12.21 0.82
CA TYR A 209 10.29 -11.60 0.49
C TYR A 209 10.16 -10.09 0.64
N VAL A 210 11.05 -9.47 1.40
CA VAL A 210 11.04 -8.02 1.62
C VAL A 210 12.44 -7.50 1.93
N VAL A 211 12.73 -6.29 1.48
CA VAL A 211 14.04 -5.64 1.65
C VAL A 211 13.94 -4.50 2.66
N ASP A 212 14.79 -4.60 3.68
CA ASP A 212 15.26 -3.47 4.46
C ASP A 212 16.49 -2.91 3.74
N VAL A 213 16.46 -1.66 3.28
CA VAL A 213 17.57 -1.09 2.51
C VAL A 213 18.86 -0.97 3.31
N ARG A 214 18.79 -1.08 4.63
CA ARG A 214 19.96 -1.10 5.51
C ARG A 214 20.43 -2.51 5.84
N ASN A 215 19.52 -3.40 6.24
CA ASN A 215 19.89 -4.75 6.68
C ASN A 215 19.94 -5.80 5.55
N GLY A 216 19.27 -5.57 4.43
CA GLY A 216 19.21 -6.47 3.27
C GLY A 216 17.87 -7.21 3.12
N LEU A 217 17.93 -8.37 2.45
CA LEU A 217 16.76 -9.20 2.12
C LEU A 217 16.35 -10.10 3.29
N TYR A 218 15.06 -10.13 3.59
CA TYR A 218 14.43 -11.10 4.47
C TYR A 218 13.51 -12.04 3.68
N VAL A 219 13.47 -13.29 4.12
CA VAL A 219 12.51 -14.31 3.66
C VAL A 219 11.79 -14.82 4.90
N LEU A 220 10.49 -14.52 4.98
CA LEU A 220 9.68 -14.68 6.18
C LEU A 220 8.54 -15.67 5.91
N ARG A 221 8.10 -16.38 6.95
CA ARG A 221 6.84 -17.13 6.95
C ARG A 221 5.83 -16.33 7.76
N TYR A 222 4.67 -16.05 7.15
CA TYR A 222 3.57 -15.45 7.89
C TYR A 222 2.84 -16.52 8.71
N THR A 223 2.58 -16.24 9.98
CA THR A 223 1.95 -17.18 10.92
C THR A 223 0.76 -16.57 11.66
N GLY A 224 0.28 -15.40 11.23
CA GLY A 224 -0.88 -14.73 11.81
C GLY A 224 -2.20 -15.26 11.26
N GLU A 225 -3.28 -14.56 11.60
CA GLU A 225 -4.61 -14.86 11.07
C GLU A 225 -4.64 -14.76 9.54
N GLY A 226 -5.19 -15.78 8.87
CA GLY A 226 -5.16 -15.86 7.40
C GLY A 226 -3.89 -16.49 6.82
N ALA A 227 -3.00 -17.08 7.61
CA ALA A 227 -1.79 -17.74 7.11
C ALA A 227 -2.05 -18.84 6.05
N ASP A 228 -3.15 -19.58 6.17
CA ASP A 228 -3.56 -20.57 5.18
C ASP A 228 -3.78 -19.96 3.78
N GLU A 229 -4.17 -18.69 3.71
CA GLU A 229 -4.31 -17.96 2.46
C GLU A 229 -2.96 -17.73 1.80
N VAL A 230 -2.00 -17.23 2.58
CA VAL A 230 -0.63 -16.97 2.15
C VAL A 230 0.05 -18.25 1.68
N ASP A 231 -0.10 -19.35 2.42
CA ASP A 231 0.49 -20.65 2.09
C ASP A 231 0.00 -21.23 0.74
N ARG A 232 -1.16 -20.77 0.23
CA ARG A 232 -1.69 -21.19 -1.09
C ARG A 232 -1.13 -20.37 -2.25
N ILE A 233 -0.48 -19.24 -2.00
CA ILE A 233 0.03 -18.35 -3.03
C ILE A 233 1.30 -18.93 -3.63
N ARG A 234 1.31 -19.13 -4.95
CA ARG A 234 2.50 -19.52 -5.71
C ARG A 234 3.40 -18.35 -5.99
N PHE A 235 2.81 -17.25 -6.45
CA PHE A 235 3.51 -16.01 -6.73
C PHE A 235 2.55 -14.83 -6.70
N LEU A 236 2.92 -13.76 -6.01
CA LEU A 236 2.18 -12.51 -5.93
C LEU A 236 3.13 -11.34 -5.66
N GLU A 237 2.97 -10.25 -6.42
CA GLU A 237 3.61 -8.96 -6.17
C GLU A 237 2.60 -7.81 -6.36
N GLY A 238 2.85 -6.68 -5.71
CA GLY A 238 1.88 -5.57 -5.63
C GLY A 238 1.91 -4.53 -6.75
N ASN A 239 2.77 -4.64 -7.77
CA ASN A 239 2.99 -3.55 -8.74
C ASN A 239 2.81 -3.92 -10.22
N SER A 240 3.49 -4.95 -10.74
CA SER A 240 3.59 -5.14 -12.21
C SER A 240 2.97 -6.45 -12.71
N ASN A 241 3.18 -7.54 -11.97
CA ASN A 241 2.72 -8.88 -12.29
C ASN A 241 1.93 -9.41 -11.09
N VAL A 242 0.70 -8.91 -10.98
CA VAL A 242 -0.29 -9.25 -9.96
C VAL A 242 -0.52 -10.76 -9.77
N GLY A 243 0.04 -11.63 -10.62
CA GLY A 243 0.29 -13.04 -10.28
C GLY A 243 -0.98 -13.80 -9.93
N ASP A 244 -0.98 -14.46 -8.77
CA ASP A 244 -2.15 -15.18 -8.27
C ASP A 244 -3.32 -14.28 -7.84
N ALA A 245 -3.21 -12.94 -7.94
CA ALA A 245 -4.30 -11.99 -7.66
C ALA A 245 -5.60 -12.32 -8.41
N VAL A 246 -5.51 -12.87 -9.62
CA VAL A 246 -6.68 -13.28 -10.42
C VAL A 246 -7.44 -14.48 -9.85
N ARG A 247 -6.82 -15.21 -8.94
CA ARG A 247 -7.39 -16.41 -8.30
C ARG A 247 -8.16 -16.07 -7.03
N PHE A 248 -8.01 -14.85 -6.51
CA PHE A 248 -8.81 -14.41 -5.38
C PHE A 248 -10.27 -14.27 -5.83
N PRO A 249 -11.22 -14.87 -5.10
CA PRO A 249 -12.63 -14.86 -5.49
C PRO A 249 -13.12 -13.43 -5.69
N ARG A 250 -13.97 -13.23 -6.71
CA ARG A 250 -14.82 -12.04 -6.75
C ARG A 250 -15.70 -12.11 -5.50
N ALA A 251 -15.45 -11.26 -4.51
CA ALA A 251 -16.12 -11.24 -3.23
C ALA A 251 -17.60 -10.89 -3.45
N GLY A 252 -18.39 -11.91 -3.77
CA GLY A 252 -19.79 -11.77 -4.18
C GLY A 252 -20.41 -13.08 -4.67
N ALA A 253 -19.62 -14.04 -5.18
CA ALA A 253 -20.16 -15.31 -5.70
C ALA A 253 -20.24 -16.44 -4.65
N ASP A 254 -19.26 -16.57 -3.74
CA ASP A 254 -19.13 -17.79 -2.93
C ASP A 254 -19.52 -17.65 -1.44
N ARG A 255 -19.65 -16.42 -0.90
CA ARG A 255 -20.10 -16.25 0.50
C ARG A 255 -21.56 -16.68 0.72
N ALA A 256 -22.35 -16.87 -0.34
CA ALA A 256 -23.73 -17.39 -0.26
C ALA A 256 -23.82 -18.92 -0.03
N THR A 257 -22.71 -19.68 -0.05
CA THR A 257 -22.77 -21.15 -0.01
C THR A 257 -22.06 -21.81 1.18
N ARG A 258 -21.46 -21.06 2.12
CA ARG A 258 -20.99 -21.66 3.37
C ARG A 258 -22.19 -21.91 4.30
N PRO A 259 -22.56 -23.17 4.60
CA PRO A 259 -23.53 -23.43 5.65
C PRO A 259 -22.90 -23.03 6.97
N GLU A 260 -23.63 -22.25 7.78
CA GLU A 260 -23.30 -22.02 9.17
C GLU A 260 -23.09 -23.37 9.87
N ALA A 261 -21.84 -23.68 10.21
CA ALA A 261 -21.54 -24.80 11.07
C ALA A 261 -22.04 -24.45 12.47
N GLY A 262 -23.29 -24.84 12.74
CA GLY A 262 -23.93 -24.69 14.03
C GLY A 262 -23.06 -25.26 15.14
N ARG A 263 -22.73 -24.42 16.12
CA ARG A 263 -22.11 -24.87 17.38
C ARG A 263 -23.18 -25.59 18.21
N ARG A 264 -22.99 -26.90 18.38
CA ARG A 264 -23.41 -27.64 19.57
C ARG A 264 -22.23 -27.72 20.53
#